data_AF-A0A938CZ72-F1
#
_entry.id   AF-A0A938CZ72-F1
#
_cell.length_a   1.000
_cell.length_b   1.000
_cell.length_c   1.000
_cell.angle_alpha   90.00
_cell.angle_beta   90.00
_cell.angle_gamma   90.00
#
_symmetry.space_group_name_H-M   'P 1'
#
loop_
_entity.id
_entity.type
_entity.pdbx_description
1 polymer ?
#
loop_
_entity_poly.entity_id
_entity_poly.type
_entity_poly.pdbx_seq_one_letter_code
_entity_poly.pdbx_strand_id
1 'polypeptide(L)'
;MQDGSGIARLWARRRIDNLEAAAILGVIDNATRDRDILALALEHHLVTRLTSLVAVDQTPMRPEGEPLARTDIPLNLPSGWQFDKLFGPAMDRQAAGAAAMPAPPPSVTLPQTATPAA
;
A
#
# COMPACT_ATOMS: atom_id res chain seq x y z
N MET A 1 2.23 4.31 -35.07
CA MET A 1 2.86 3.03 -35.45
C MET A 1 3.06 2.28 -34.14
N GLN A 2 2.45 1.11 -33.98
CA GLN A 2 2.65 0.30 -32.76
C GLN A 2 3.97 -0.44 -32.96
N ASP A 3 5.04 0.20 -32.51
CA ASP A 3 6.41 -0.30 -32.67
C ASP A 3 6.55 -1.68 -31.98
N GLY A 4 7.30 -2.59 -32.60
CA GLY A 4 7.35 -4.06 -32.37
C GLY A 4 7.63 -4.59 -30.95
N SER A 5 7.54 -3.77 -29.91
CA SER A 5 7.60 -4.11 -28.48
C SER A 5 6.68 -5.29 -28.11
N GLY A 6 5.44 -5.30 -28.62
CA GLY A 6 4.50 -6.41 -28.37
C GLY A 6 4.93 -7.74 -29.00
N ILE A 7 5.54 -7.68 -30.18
CA ILE A 7 6.02 -8.86 -30.92
C ILE A 7 7.24 -9.46 -30.23
N ALA A 8 8.17 -8.62 -29.76
CA ALA A 8 9.37 -9.07 -29.04
C ALA A 8 9.00 -9.87 -27.78
N ARG A 9 8.03 -9.38 -26.99
CA ARG A 9 7.56 -10.08 -25.79
C ARG A 9 6.86 -11.40 -26.11
N LEU A 10 6.06 -11.43 -27.19
CA LEU A 10 5.40 -12.67 -27.66
C LEU A 10 6.43 -13.71 -28.12
N TRP A 11 7.41 -13.29 -28.91
CA TRP A 11 8.51 -14.14 -29.34
C TRP A 11 9.31 -14.70 -28.15
N ALA A 12 9.63 -13.85 -27.15
CA ALA A 12 10.38 -14.26 -25.97
C ALA A 12 9.63 -15.33 -25.16
N ARG A 13 8.32 -15.18 -24.96
CA ARG A 13 7.48 -16.22 -24.32
C ARG A 13 7.54 -17.54 -25.09
N ARG A 14 7.38 -17.48 -26.43
CA ARG A 14 7.46 -18.67 -27.29
C ARG A 14 8.85 -19.32 -27.24
N ARG A 15 9.92 -18.52 -27.14
CA ARG A 15 11.29 -19.02 -27.02
C ARG A 15 11.49 -19.75 -25.68
N ILE A 16 10.95 -19.22 -24.58
CA ILE A 16 10.96 -19.88 -23.27
C ILE A 16 10.23 -21.22 -23.34
N ASP A 17 9.03 -21.28 -23.94
CA ASP A 17 8.28 -22.54 -24.10
C ASP A 17 9.10 -23.60 -24.86
N ASN A 18 9.83 -23.19 -25.91
CA ASN A 18 10.69 -24.09 -26.67
C ASN A 18 11.89 -24.58 -25.86
N LEU A 19 12.48 -23.74 -24.99
CA LEU A 19 13.57 -24.13 -24.11
C LEU A 19 13.09 -25.15 -23.06
N GLU A 20 11.90 -24.94 -22.49
CA GLU A 20 11.25 -25.89 -21.59
C GLU A 20 11.06 -27.25 -22.27
N ALA A 21 10.48 -27.25 -23.48
CA ALA A 21 10.29 -28.47 -24.25
C ALA A 21 11.61 -29.18 -24.59
N ALA A 22 12.65 -28.42 -24.97
CA ALA A 22 13.97 -28.98 -25.30
C ALA A 22 14.61 -29.71 -24.11
N ALA A 23 14.45 -29.18 -22.89
CA ALA A 23 14.95 -29.84 -21.69
C ALA A 23 14.16 -31.11 -21.35
N ILE A 24 12.83 -31.07 -21.47
CA ILE A 24 11.96 -32.25 -21.26
C ILE A 24 12.34 -33.38 -22.23
N LEU A 25 12.67 -33.04 -23.49
CA LEU A 25 13.11 -33.98 -24.51
C LEU A 25 14.58 -34.41 -24.37
N GLY A 26 15.32 -33.88 -23.39
CA GLY A 26 16.72 -34.20 -23.16
C GLY A 26 17.70 -33.63 -24.21
N VAL A 27 17.27 -32.67 -25.01
CA VAL A 27 18.10 -32.00 -26.04
C VAL A 27 19.11 -31.05 -25.39
N ILE A 28 18.71 -30.41 -24.29
CA ILE A 28 19.55 -29.54 -23.46
C ILE A 28 19.44 -29.95 -22.00
N ASP A 29 20.46 -29.67 -21.22
CA ASP A 29 20.43 -29.89 -19.78
C ASP A 29 19.61 -28.81 -19.06
N ASN A 30 19.13 -29.15 -17.85
CA ASN A 30 18.27 -28.24 -17.06
C ASN A 30 18.98 -26.94 -16.67
N ALA A 31 20.29 -26.97 -16.41
CA ALA A 31 21.03 -25.79 -16.02
C ALA A 31 21.18 -24.82 -17.20
N THR A 32 21.38 -25.34 -18.41
CA THR A 32 21.38 -24.54 -19.64
C THR A 32 20.02 -23.93 -19.92
N ARG A 33 18.95 -24.71 -19.82
CA ARG A 33 17.58 -24.18 -19.93
C ARG A 33 17.34 -23.05 -18.94
N ASP A 34 17.64 -23.25 -17.65
CA ASP A 34 17.33 -22.26 -16.61
C ASP A 34 18.12 -20.95 -16.81
N ARG A 35 19.39 -21.04 -17.19
CA ARG A 35 20.22 -19.87 -17.50
C ARG A 35 19.62 -19.05 -18.64
N ASP A 36 19.24 -19.72 -19.73
CA ASP A 36 18.76 -19.06 -20.94
C ASP A 36 17.35 -18.47 -20.73
N ILE A 37 16.48 -19.17 -19.99
CA ILE A 37 15.17 -18.67 -19.59
C ILE A 37 15.32 -17.44 -18.68
N LEU A 38 16.21 -17.48 -17.70
CA LEU A 38 16.44 -16.35 -16.80
C LEU A 38 16.92 -15.12 -17.57
N ALA A 39 17.87 -15.30 -18.50
CA ALA A 39 18.38 -14.20 -19.34
C ALA A 39 17.25 -13.55 -20.16
N LEU A 40 16.47 -14.36 -20.89
CA LEU A 40 15.32 -13.88 -21.67
C LEU A 40 14.25 -13.22 -20.81
N ALA A 41 13.98 -13.77 -19.63
CA ALA A 41 12.97 -13.25 -18.72
C ALA A 41 13.35 -11.87 -18.17
N LEU A 42 14.62 -11.68 -17.80
CA LEU A 42 15.12 -10.39 -17.34
C LEU A 42 15.17 -9.35 -18.46
N GLU A 43 15.63 -9.72 -19.66
CA GLU A 43 15.71 -8.83 -20.82
C GLU A 43 14.32 -8.30 -21.24
N HIS A 44 13.30 -9.16 -21.21
CA HIS A 44 11.95 -8.81 -21.67
C HIS A 44 10.94 -8.53 -20.54
N HIS A 45 11.42 -8.46 -19.29
CA HIS A 45 10.61 -8.26 -18.08
C HIS A 45 9.43 -9.24 -17.99
N LEU A 46 9.71 -10.53 -18.17
CA LEU A 46 8.74 -11.61 -18.08
C LEU A 46 8.79 -12.26 -16.71
N VAL A 47 7.61 -12.56 -16.16
CA VAL A 47 7.48 -13.40 -14.96
C VAL A 47 7.46 -14.87 -15.39
N THR A 48 8.40 -15.65 -14.88
CA THR A 48 8.61 -17.08 -15.13
C THR A 48 8.76 -17.82 -13.80
N ARG A 49 8.99 -19.13 -13.83
CA ARG A 49 9.34 -19.92 -12.63
C ARG A 49 10.63 -19.43 -11.93
N LEU A 50 11.47 -18.66 -12.62
CA LEU A 50 12.77 -18.18 -12.14
C LEU A 50 12.76 -16.71 -11.67
N THR A 51 11.64 -16.01 -11.77
CA THR A 51 11.57 -14.56 -11.54
C THR A 51 10.27 -14.18 -10.82
N SER A 52 10.35 -13.25 -9.87
CA SER A 52 9.19 -12.78 -9.10
C SER A 52 9.13 -11.25 -9.12
N LEU A 53 7.93 -10.67 -9.03
CA LEU A 53 7.76 -9.23 -8.85
C LEU A 53 7.72 -8.90 -7.36
N VAL A 54 8.52 -7.94 -6.93
CA VAL A 54 8.56 -7.45 -5.54
C VAL A 54 8.22 -5.97 -5.56
N ALA A 55 7.16 -5.59 -4.85
CA ALA A 55 6.85 -4.19 -4.63
C ALA A 55 7.75 -3.65 -3.51
N VAL A 56 8.51 -2.61 -3.82
CA VAL A 56 9.32 -1.87 -2.85
C VAL A 56 8.66 -0.51 -2.66
N ASP A 57 8.14 -0.26 -1.45
CA ASP A 57 7.65 1.06 -1.05
C ASP A 57 8.81 1.94 -0.61
N GLN A 58 8.81 3.19 -1.05
CA GLN A 58 9.83 4.18 -0.68
C GLN A 58 9.17 5.24 0.21
N THR A 59 9.28 5.07 1.52
CA THR A 59 8.75 5.99 2.54
C THR A 59 9.85 6.20 3.59
N PRO A 60 10.21 7.46 3.98
CA PRO A 60 9.25 8.54 4.24
C PRO A 60 9.43 9.86 3.49
N MET A 61 8.28 10.50 3.21
CA MET A 61 8.16 11.82 2.54
C MET A 61 8.59 13.02 3.40
N ARG A 62 8.87 12.82 4.69
CA ARG A 62 9.26 13.90 5.61
C ARG A 62 10.80 13.89 5.77
N PRO A 63 11.50 14.99 5.47
CA PRO A 63 12.91 15.16 5.80
C PRO A 63 13.17 14.95 7.30
N GLU A 64 14.30 14.34 7.66
CA GLU A 64 14.68 14.21 9.06
C GLU A 64 14.80 15.58 9.74
N GLY A 65 14.16 15.74 10.90
CA GLY A 65 14.23 16.95 11.72
C GLY A 65 13.09 17.95 11.53
N GLU A 66 12.15 17.72 10.60
CA GLU A 66 11.01 18.63 10.43
C GLU A 66 9.95 18.40 11.53
N PRO A 67 9.60 19.44 12.32
CA PRO A 67 8.68 19.30 13.44
C PRO A 67 7.29 18.83 13.00
N LEU A 68 6.58 18.12 13.87
CA LEU A 68 5.21 17.70 13.61
C LEU A 68 4.31 18.94 13.60
N ALA A 69 3.73 19.26 12.45
CA ALA A 69 2.61 20.18 12.37
C ALA A 69 1.38 19.50 13.00
N ARG A 70 0.96 19.98 14.17
CA ARG A 70 -0.30 19.60 14.79
C ARG A 70 -1.39 20.51 14.21
N THR A 71 -2.39 19.92 13.58
CA THR A 71 -3.56 20.63 13.08
C THR A 71 -4.78 19.92 13.62
N ASP A 72 -5.68 20.67 14.23
CA ASP A 72 -6.98 20.15 14.64
C ASP A 72 -7.85 20.02 13.38
N ILE A 73 -8.25 18.79 13.08
CA ILE A 73 -9.10 18.50 11.93
C ILE A 73 -10.56 18.66 12.37
N PRO A 74 -11.37 19.46 11.65
CA PRO A 74 -12.79 19.60 11.98
C PRO A 74 -13.51 18.25 11.99
N LEU A 75 -14.31 18.00 13.02
CA LEU A 75 -15.12 16.77 13.10
C LEU A 75 -16.27 16.82 12.09
N ASN A 76 -16.42 15.78 11.28
CA ASN A 76 -17.59 15.63 10.42
C ASN A 76 -18.77 15.09 11.23
N LEU A 77 -19.68 15.97 11.65
CA LEU A 77 -20.87 15.59 12.43
C LEU A 77 -22.03 15.18 11.50
N PRO A 78 -22.90 14.23 11.93
CA PRO A 78 -24.14 13.93 11.23
C PRO A 78 -25.02 15.18 11.05
N SER A 79 -25.87 15.18 10.02
CA SER A 79 -26.76 16.30 9.74
C SER A 79 -27.65 16.65 10.94
N GLY A 80 -27.64 17.92 11.35
CA GLY A 80 -28.45 18.46 12.44
C GLY A 80 -27.77 18.47 13.82
N TRP A 81 -26.57 17.90 13.94
CA TRP A 81 -25.79 17.92 15.18
C TRP A 81 -25.02 19.25 15.32
N GLN A 82 -24.93 19.78 16.54
CA GLN A 82 -24.28 21.06 16.85
C GLN A 82 -23.10 20.80 17.79
N PHE A 83 -21.88 21.12 17.34
CA PHE A 83 -20.64 20.83 18.07
C PHE A 83 -20.63 21.45 19.47
N ASP A 84 -20.97 22.73 19.58
CA ASP A 84 -21.01 23.48 20.85
C ASP A 84 -21.92 22.83 21.90
N LYS A 85 -23.02 22.20 21.47
CA LYS A 85 -23.98 21.56 22.37
C LYS A 85 -23.51 20.20 22.87
N LEU A 86 -22.69 19.52 22.08
CA LEU A 86 -22.20 18.18 22.40
C LEU A 86 -20.92 18.22 23.24
N PHE A 87 -20.06 19.20 22.97
CA PHE A 87 -18.70 19.23 23.53
C PHE A 87 -18.41 20.48 24.38
N GLY A 88 -19.29 21.48 24.35
CA GLY A 88 -19.14 22.71 25.11
C GLY A 88 -17.96 23.59 24.66
N PRO A 89 -17.89 24.85 25.14
CA PRO A 89 -16.83 25.81 24.77
C PRO A 89 -15.44 25.46 25.34
N ALA A 90 -15.30 24.32 26.03
CA ALA A 90 -14.04 23.84 26.59
C ALA A 90 -13.18 23.08 25.56
N MET A 91 -13.77 22.59 24.47
CA MET A 91 -13.04 21.89 23.41
C MET A 91 -12.42 22.84 22.36
N ASP A 92 -12.84 24.11 22.35
CA ASP A 92 -12.29 25.18 21.50
C ASP A 92 -11.02 25.86 22.07
N ARG A 93 -10.53 25.42 23.25
CA ARG A 93 -9.47 26.15 23.97
C ARG A 93 -8.17 25.39 24.16
N GLN A 94 -7.65 24.80 23.08
CA GLN A 94 -6.22 24.48 22.97
C GLN A 94 -5.59 25.06 21.70
N ALA A 95 -5.95 26.31 21.42
CA ALA A 95 -4.99 27.24 20.84
C ALA A 95 -3.91 27.55 21.89
N ALA A 96 -2.65 27.31 21.52
CA ALA A 96 -1.41 27.59 22.25
C ALA A 96 -0.94 26.53 23.27
N GLY A 97 0.15 25.84 22.89
CA GLY A 97 1.33 25.65 23.73
C GLY A 97 1.18 24.73 24.95
N ALA A 98 1.78 23.54 24.84
CA ALA A 98 2.24 22.66 25.92
C ALA A 98 1.47 22.75 27.27
N ALA A 99 0.53 21.83 27.49
CA ALA A 99 0.05 21.55 28.84
C ALA A 99 -0.22 20.05 29.00
N ALA A 100 0.23 19.54 30.14
CA ALA A 100 0.08 18.20 30.67
C ALA A 100 -1.32 17.59 30.47
N MET A 101 -1.38 16.26 30.48
CA MET A 101 -2.63 15.50 30.55
C MET A 101 -3.57 16.14 31.58
N PRO A 102 -4.72 16.72 31.18
CA PRO A 102 -5.73 17.09 32.14
C PRO A 102 -6.27 15.81 32.80
N ALA A 103 -6.55 15.88 34.10
CA ALA A 103 -7.20 14.81 34.84
C ALA A 103 -8.47 14.32 34.10
N PRO A 104 -8.81 13.02 34.18
CA PRO A 104 -9.95 12.48 33.46
C PRO A 104 -11.23 13.28 33.79
N PRO A 105 -12.03 13.66 32.77
CA PRO A 105 -13.29 14.34 33.02
C PRO A 105 -14.22 13.43 33.84
N PRO A 106 -15.13 14.00 34.66
CA PRO A 106 -16.14 13.20 35.35
C PRO A 106 -16.96 12.43 34.32
N SER A 107 -17.22 11.16 34.62
CA SER A 107 -17.95 10.23 33.76
C SER A 107 -19.31 10.81 33.37
N VAL A 108 -19.46 11.24 32.11
CA VAL A 108 -20.77 11.62 31.57
C VAL A 108 -21.50 10.33 31.18
N THR A 109 -22.69 10.12 31.73
CA THR A 109 -23.55 8.99 31.37
C THR A 109 -24.07 9.20 29.94
N LEU A 110 -23.51 8.45 28.98
CA LEU A 110 -23.97 8.48 27.60
C LEU A 110 -25.34 7.80 27.48
N PRO A 111 -26.32 8.40 26.77
CA PRO A 111 -27.55 7.69 26.44
C PRO A 111 -27.20 6.48 25.57
N GLN A 112 -27.61 5.29 26.02
CA GLN A 112 -27.38 4.04 25.31
C GLN A 112 -28.21 4.02 24.02
N THR A 113 -27.59 4.29 22.88
CA THR A 113 -28.20 4.19 21.55
C THR A 113 -27.92 2.85 20.87
N ALA A 114 -27.34 1.87 21.58
CA ALA A 114 -27.23 0.52 21.06
C ALA A 114 -28.61 -0.16 21.13
N THR A 115 -29.20 -0.41 19.96
CA THR A 115 -30.28 -1.41 19.84
C THR A 115 -29.67 -2.76 20.26
N PRO A 116 -30.26 -3.48 21.23
CA PRO A 116 -29.71 -4.77 21.64
C PRO A 116 -29.77 -5.73 20.46
N ALA A 117 -28.65 -6.39 20.17
CA ALA A 117 -28.63 -7.54 19.29
C ALA A 117 -29.36 -8.69 20.01
N ALA A 118 -30.42 -9.20 19.37
CA ALA A 118 -31.16 -10.38 19.80
C ALA A 118 -30.37 -11.66 19.51
#